data_AF-A0A9P1NYQ8-F1
#
_entry.id   AF-A0A9P1NYQ8-F1
#
_cell.length_a   1.000
_cell.length_b   1.000
_cell.length_c   1.000
_cell.angle_alpha   90.00
_cell.angle_beta   90.00
_cell.angle_gamma   90.00
#
_symmetry.space_group_name_H-M   'P 1'
#
loop_
_entity.id
_entity.type
_entity.pdbx_description
1 polymer ?
#
loop_
_entity_poly.entity_id
_entity_poly.type
_entity_poly.pdbx_seq_one_letter_code
_entity_poly.pdbx_strand_id
1 'polypeptide(L)' 'MGLGLATSYQIVVEKHHGQLILSSLPGEGAEFRVELPIAPISQDSVT' A
#
# COMPACT_ATOMS: atom_id res chain seq x y z
N MET A 1 6.78 16.93 9.71
CA MET A 1 6.53 15.55 10.18
C MET A 1 5.43 14.95 9.33
N GLY A 2 5.68 13.80 8.68
CA GLY A 2 4.75 13.18 7.74
C GLY A 2 3.95 12.06 8.39
N LEU A 3 2.66 12.30 8.64
CA LEU A 3 1.74 11.28 9.17
C LEU A 3 0.96 10.57 8.06
N GLY A 4 0.65 11.29 6.97
CA GLY A 4 -0.21 10.77 5.90
C GLY A 4 0.30 9.47 5.28
N LEU A 5 1.57 9.42 4.85
CA LEU A 5 2.14 8.22 4.21
C LEU A 5 2.31 7.05 5.18
N ALA A 6 2.65 7.33 6.45
CA ALA A 6 2.74 6.29 7.47
C ALA A 6 1.37 5.66 7.73
N THR A 7 0.33 6.48 7.89
CA THR A 7 -1.05 5.99 8.05
C THR A 7 -1.52 5.23 6.81
N SER A 8 -1.21 5.72 5.60
CA SER A 8 -1.54 5.01 4.37
C SER A 8 -0.85 3.65 4.28
N TYR A 9 0.42 3.53 4.70
CA TYR A 9 1.12 2.25 4.72
C TYR A 9 0.47 1.26 5.70
N GLN A 10 0.18 1.70 6.92
CA GLN A 10 -0.50 0.88 7.93
C GLN A 10 -1.87 0.38 7.44
N ILE A 11 -2.65 1.26 6.80
CA ILE A 11 -3.97 0.88 6.31
C ILE A 11 -3.85 -0.04 5.09
N VAL A 12 -3.11 0.36 4.06
CA VAL A 12 -3.10 -0.35 2.77
C VAL A 12 -2.31 -1.65 2.86
N VAL A 13 -1.08 -1.60 3.38
CA VAL A 13 -0.14 -2.72 3.34
C VAL A 13 -0.35 -3.64 4.54
N GLU A 14 -0.35 -3.10 5.76
CA GLU A 14 -0.40 -3.94 6.95
C GLU A 14 -1.81 -4.52 7.18
N LYS A 15 -2.84 -3.67 7.14
CA LYS A 15 -4.22 -4.09 7.47
C LYS A 15 -4.97 -4.76 6.32
N HIS A 16 -4.81 -4.26 5.10
CA HIS A 16 -5.54 -4.78 3.94
C HIS A 16 -4.68 -5.66 3.02
N HIS A 17 -3.40 -5.85 3.35
CA HIS A 17 -2.48 -6.68 2.58
C HIS A 17 -2.40 -6.27 1.10
N GLY A 18 -2.60 -4.99 0.83
CA GLY A 18 -2.43 -4.36 -0.46
C GLY A 18 -1.01 -3.85 -0.68
N GLN A 19 -0.85 -3.01 -1.69
CA GLN A 19 0.44 -2.41 -2.06
C GLN A 19 0.33 -0.89 -2.14
N LEU A 20 1.35 -0.21 -1.64
CA LEU A 20 1.55 1.23 -1.82
C LEU A 20 2.86 1.43 -2.60
N ILE A 21 2.74 1.86 -3.85
CA ILE A 21 3.87 1.97 -4.78
C ILE A 21 4.14 3.45 -5.04
N LEU A 22 5.42 3.84 -4.98
CA LEU A 22 5.88 5.18 -5.28
C LEU A 22 6.67 5.16 -6.59
N SER A 23 6.22 5.95 -7.56
CA SER A 23 7.00 6.32 -8.74
C SER A 23 7.34 7.80 -8.65
N SER A 24 8.61 8.16 -8.69
CA SER A 24 9.03 9.56 -8.61
C SER A 24 10.22 9.81 -9.52
N LEU A 25 10.11 10.85 -10.33
CA LEU A 25 11.13 11.31 -11.25
C LEU A 25 11.47 12.76 -10.91
N PRO A 26 12.75 13.11 -10.71
CA PRO A 26 13.13 14.49 -10.42
C PRO A 26 12.64 15.45 -11.50
N GLY A 27 11.89 16.48 -11.09
CA GLY A 27 11.32 17.47 -12.01
C GLY A 27 9.97 17.09 -12.62
N GLU A 28 9.51 15.84 -12.47
CA GLU A 28 8.21 15.36 -12.98
C GLU A 28 7.17 15.14 -11.88
N GLY A 29 7.62 15.16 -10.62
CA GLY A 29 6.76 14.97 -9.45
C GLY A 29 6.79 13.53 -8.95
N ALA A 30 5.80 13.19 -8.12
CA ALA A 30 5.68 11.88 -7.49
C ALA A 30 4.25 11.35 -7.66
N GLU A 31 4.14 10.10 -8.11
CA GLU A 31 2.91 9.33 -8.20
C GLU A 31 2.91 8.27 -7.10
N PHE A 32 1.78 8.17 -6.39
CA PHE A 32 1.53 7.13 -5.41
C PHE A 32 0.37 6.28 -5.90
N ARG A 33 0.61 4.99 -6.11
CA ARG A 33 -0.42 4.02 -6.52
C ARG A 33 -0.79 3.12 -5.34
N VAL A 34 -2.09 2.96 -5.14
CA VAL A 34 -2.66 2.07 -4.11
C VAL A 34 -3.33 0.92 -4.82
N GLU A 35 -2.94 -0.30 -4.47
CA GLU A 35 -3.55 -1.53 -4.95
C GLU A 35 -4.11 -2.31 -3.77
N LEU A 36 -5.35 -2.78 -3.88
CA LEU A 36 -6.02 -3.56 -2.84
C LEU A 36 -6.55 -4.87 -3.43
N PRO A 37 -6.47 -5.98 -2.67
CA PRO A 37 -7.15 -7.21 -3.03
C PRO A 37 -8.67 -6.98 -3.16
N ILE A 38 -9.28 -7.53 -4.21
CA ILE A 38 -10.74 -7.43 -4.42
C ILE A 38 -11.51 -8.32 -3.44
N ALA A 39 -10.92 -9.44 -3.05
CA ALA A 39 -11.45 -10.35 -2.05
C ALA A 39 -10.52 -10.39 -0.82
N PRO A 40 -11.05 -10.65 0.38
CA PRO A 40 -10.22 -10.92 1.55
C PRO A 40 -9.24 -12.05 1.24
N ILE A 41 -8.00 -11.88 1.70
CA ILE A 41 -7.01 -12.94 1.55
C ILE A 41 -7.38 -14.04 2.54
N SER A 42 -7.91 -15.17 2.03
CA SER A 42 -8.04 -16.38 2.82
C SER A 42 -6.63 -16.81 3.22
N GLN A 43 -6.29 -16.67 4.50
CA GLN A 43 -5.08 -17.27 5.03
C GLN A 43 -5.31 -18.77 5.17
N ASP A 44 -5.31 -19.47 4.04
CA ASP A 44 -5.28 -20.92 4.02
C ASP A 44 -3.91 -21.34 4.57
N SER A 45 -3.90 -21.63 5.86
CA SER A 45 -2.76 -22.23 6.54
C SER A 45 -2.60 -23.63 5.95
N VAL A 46 -1.68 -23.79 5.00
CA VAL A 46 -1.15 -25.12 4.68
C VAL A 46 -0.38 -25.59 5.91
N THR A 47 -1.02 -26.44 6.70
CA THR A 47 -0.38 -27.41 7.60
C THR A 47 -0.65 -28.79 7.04
#